data_AF-A0A524G2Q7-F1
#
_entry.id   AF-A0A524G2Q7-F1
#
_cell.length_a   1.000
_cell.length_b   1.000
_cell.length_c   1.000
_cell.angle_alpha   90.00
_cell.angle_beta   90.00
_cell.angle_gamma   90.00
#
_symmetry.space_group_name_H-M   'P 1'
#
loop_
_entity.id
_entity.type
_entity.pdbx_description
1 polymer ?
#
loop_
_entity_poly.entity_id
_entity_poly.type
_entity_poly.pdbx_seq_one_letter_code
_entity_poly.pdbx_strand_id
1 'polypeptide(L)'
;MTKTLDEVMRFLENYTLAWHHWLMLLSLMKLGGSGTKAQIMPVYKKEGFSPHAIDRVFATDLVELGEAVEVEGGLENLSSTSTIILTQDPKFQKFLKKNLKSVVSTFKTRRTS
;
A
#
# COMPACT_ATOMS: atom_id res chain seq x y z
N MET A 1 6.60 -16.10 6.75
CA MET A 1 7.82 -15.36 6.34
C MET A 1 7.36 -14.08 5.66
N THR A 2 7.71 -12.92 6.20
CA THR A 2 7.40 -11.62 5.59
C THR A 2 8.39 -11.33 4.47
N LYS A 3 7.94 -10.67 3.39
CA LYS A 3 8.84 -10.27 2.29
C LYS A 3 9.81 -9.19 2.78
N THR A 4 11.05 -9.28 2.36
CA THR A 4 12.09 -8.27 2.60
C THR A 4 11.83 -7.00 1.77
N LEU A 5 12.41 -5.87 2.17
CA LEU A 5 12.31 -4.62 1.39
C LEU A 5 12.77 -4.77 -0.06
N ASP A 6 13.80 -5.57 -0.32
CA ASP A 6 14.33 -5.79 -1.67
C ASP A 6 13.37 -6.59 -2.55
N GLU A 7 12.70 -7.60 -1.98
CA GLU A 7 11.65 -8.36 -2.67
C GLU A 7 10.44 -7.47 -2.98
N VAL A 8 10.03 -6.63 -2.01
CA VAL A 8 8.93 -5.69 -2.19
C VAL A 8 9.25 -4.67 -3.28
N MET A 9 10.44 -4.07 -3.28
CA MET A 9 10.83 -3.11 -4.32
C MET A 9 10.82 -3.74 -5.72
N ARG A 10 11.38 -4.95 -5.89
CA ARG A 10 11.34 -5.67 -7.16
C ARG A 10 9.92 -5.97 -7.62
N PHE A 11 9.03 -6.32 -6.69
CA PHE A 11 7.63 -6.55 -7.00
C PHE A 11 6.92 -5.26 -7.43
N LEU A 12 7.16 -4.15 -6.72
CA LEU A 12 6.58 -2.83 -7.00
C LEU A 12 7.02 -2.22 -8.34
N GLU A 13 8.15 -2.67 -8.92
CA GLU A 13 8.59 -2.30 -10.27
C GLU A 13 7.63 -2.80 -11.37
N ASN A 14 6.88 -3.87 -11.11
CA ASN A 14 5.81 -4.33 -12.00
C ASN A 14 4.48 -3.65 -11.66
N TYR A 15 4.33 -2.40 -12.12
CA TYR A 15 3.18 -1.55 -11.82
C TYR A 15 1.81 -2.17 -12.14
N THR A 16 1.72 -3.00 -13.17
CA THR A 16 0.46 -3.66 -13.55
C THR A 16 -0.01 -4.65 -12.49
N LEU A 17 0.92 -5.40 -11.89
CA LEU A 17 0.62 -6.37 -10.84
C LEU A 17 0.50 -5.71 -9.46
N ALA A 18 1.31 -4.68 -9.21
CA ALA A 18 1.44 -4.04 -7.90
C ALA A 18 0.49 -2.85 -7.66
N TRP A 19 -0.50 -2.62 -8.53
CA TRP A 19 -1.30 -1.40 -8.46
C TRP A 19 -2.05 -1.23 -7.13
N HIS A 20 -2.64 -2.29 -6.55
CA HIS A 20 -3.31 -2.21 -5.24
C HIS A 20 -2.34 -1.81 -4.12
N HIS A 21 -1.15 -2.41 -4.12
CA HIS A 21 -0.07 -2.13 -3.19
C HIS A 21 0.34 -0.65 -3.26
N TRP A 22 0.45 -0.10 -4.48
CA TRP A 22 0.71 1.32 -4.67
C TRP A 22 -0.40 2.23 -4.12
N LEU A 23 -1.68 1.84 -4.18
CA LEU A 23 -2.76 2.63 -3.55
C LEU A 23 -2.57 2.76 -2.03
N MET A 24 -2.17 1.67 -1.36
CA MET A 24 -1.87 1.69 0.07
C MET A 24 -0.69 2.61 0.38
N LEU A 25 0.43 2.40 -0.32
CA LEU A 25 1.66 3.17 -0.10
C LEU A 25 1.43 4.67 -0.34
N LEU A 26 0.73 5.05 -1.41
CA LEU A 26 0.38 6.44 -1.68
C LEU A 26 -0.53 7.04 -0.60
N SER A 27 -1.47 6.25 -0.07
CA SER A 27 -2.36 6.69 1.00
C SER A 27 -1.58 6.96 2.29
N LEU A 28 -0.68 6.06 2.68
CA LEU A 28 0.21 6.24 3.83
C LEU A 28 1.12 7.47 3.66
N MET A 29 1.74 7.63 2.49
CA MET A 29 2.56 8.82 2.18
C MET A 29 1.76 10.12 2.31
N LYS A 30 0.51 10.14 1.84
CA LYS A 30 -0.38 11.31 1.97
C LYS A 30 -0.75 11.62 3.43
N LEU A 31 -0.81 10.60 4.28
CA LEU A 31 -1.09 10.73 5.71
C LEU A 31 0.18 11.00 6.55
N GLY A 32 1.33 11.27 5.92
CA GLY A 32 2.57 11.57 6.63
C GLY A 32 3.37 10.32 7.05
N GLY A 33 3.09 9.18 6.44
CA GLY A 33 3.79 7.91 6.68
C GLY A 33 3.10 6.98 7.67
N SER A 34 1.96 7.35 8.24
CA SER A 34 1.15 6.48 9.10
C SER A 34 -0.34 6.76 8.96
N GLY A 35 -1.18 5.76 9.22
CA GLY A 35 -2.64 5.92 9.19
C GLY A 35 -3.37 4.67 9.61
N THR A 36 -4.62 4.83 10.05
CA THR A 36 -5.48 3.70 10.42
C THR A 36 -6.06 2.99 9.19
N LYS A 37 -6.45 1.71 9.32
CA LYS A 37 -7.21 0.98 8.29
C LYS A 37 -8.41 1.81 7.80
N ALA A 38 -9.20 2.38 8.71
CA ALA A 38 -10.35 3.21 8.35
C ALA A 38 -10.01 4.43 7.49
N GLN A 39 -8.83 5.04 7.67
CA GLN A 39 -8.38 6.18 6.87
C GLN A 39 -7.90 5.77 5.47
N ILE A 40 -7.35 4.56 5.33
CA ILE A 40 -6.80 4.07 4.06
C ILE A 40 -7.90 3.45 3.19
N MET A 41 -8.81 2.66 3.78
CA MET A 41 -9.86 1.91 3.09
C MET A 41 -10.71 2.69 2.06
N PRO A 42 -11.02 3.98 2.24
CA PRO A 42 -11.73 4.77 1.24
C PRO A 42 -11.03 4.83 -0.13
N VAL A 43 -9.71 4.64 -0.22
CA VAL A 43 -9.01 4.62 -1.52
C VAL A 43 -9.43 3.41 -2.35
N TYR A 44 -9.54 2.22 -1.74
CA TYR A 44 -9.99 1.00 -2.41
C TYR A 44 -11.44 1.13 -2.87
N LYS A 45 -12.32 1.68 -2.02
CA LYS A 45 -13.73 1.92 -2.42
C LYS A 45 -13.84 2.79 -3.66
N LYS A 46 -13.01 3.83 -3.78
CA LYS A 46 -13.00 4.73 -4.94
C LYS A 46 -12.51 4.06 -6.23
N GLU A 47 -11.67 3.04 -6.11
CA GLU A 47 -11.16 2.25 -7.23
C GLU A 47 -12.10 1.07 -7.61
N GLY A 48 -13.29 0.99 -7.01
CA GLY A 48 -14.34 0.06 -7.43
C GLY A 48 -14.31 -1.32 -6.76
N PHE A 49 -13.48 -1.52 -5.73
CA PHE A 49 -13.50 -2.78 -4.99
C PHE A 49 -14.83 -2.96 -4.24
N SER A 50 -15.41 -4.15 -4.36
CA SER A 50 -16.61 -4.50 -3.59
C SER A 50 -16.29 -4.61 -2.09
N PRO A 51 -17.23 -4.30 -1.19
CA PRO A 51 -17.00 -4.40 0.26
C PRO A 51 -16.48 -5.77 0.72
N HIS A 52 -16.98 -6.86 0.11
CA HIS A 52 -16.56 -8.24 0.43
C HIS A 52 -15.18 -8.62 -0.11
N ALA A 53 -14.66 -7.89 -1.09
CA ALA A 53 -13.31 -8.10 -1.63
C ALA A 53 -12.29 -7.22 -0.92
N ILE A 54 -12.66 -5.98 -0.55
CA ILE A 54 -11.75 -4.99 0.04
C ILE A 54 -11.01 -5.56 1.25
N ASP A 55 -11.71 -6.13 2.23
CA ASP A 55 -11.05 -6.56 3.46
C ASP A 55 -10.02 -7.66 3.21
N ARG A 56 -10.30 -8.56 2.26
CA ARG A 56 -9.36 -9.60 1.84
C ARG A 56 -8.17 -9.03 1.07
N VAL A 57 -8.43 -8.17 0.09
CA VAL A 57 -7.37 -7.50 -0.69
C VAL A 57 -6.46 -6.68 0.23
N PHE A 58 -7.04 -5.93 1.16
CA PHE A 58 -6.29 -5.12 2.11
C PHE A 58 -5.40 -5.97 3.02
N ALA A 59 -5.91 -7.08 3.55
CA ALA A 59 -5.11 -8.00 4.36
C ALA A 59 -3.98 -8.63 3.54
N THR A 60 -4.27 -9.05 2.30
CA THR A 60 -3.25 -9.57 1.38
C THR A 60 -2.18 -8.52 1.09
N ASP A 61 -2.56 -7.28 0.76
CA ASP A 61 -1.61 -6.20 0.48
C ASP A 61 -0.68 -5.95 1.67
N LEU A 62 -1.19 -5.99 2.91
CA LEU A 62 -0.36 -5.84 4.12
C LEU A 62 0.66 -6.98 4.26
N VAL A 63 0.23 -8.23 4.05
CA VAL A 63 1.12 -9.40 4.07
C VAL A 63 2.18 -9.29 2.98
N GLU A 64 1.78 -8.86 1.79
CA GLU A 64 2.64 -8.77 0.62
C GLU A 64 3.59 -7.59 0.62
N LEU A 65 3.24 -6.49 1.30
CA LEU A 65 4.13 -5.35 1.53
C LEU A 65 5.21 -5.67 2.56
N GLY A 66 5.04 -6.72 3.38
CA GLY A 66 6.09 -7.22 4.28
C GLY A 66 6.77 -6.10 5.08
N GLU A 67 8.09 -6.04 5.04
CA GLU A 67 8.90 -5.03 5.76
C GLU A 67 8.65 -3.58 5.33
N ALA A 68 7.94 -3.32 4.21
CA ALA A 68 7.63 -1.96 3.79
C ALA A 68 6.61 -1.28 4.69
N VAL A 69 5.80 -2.06 5.41
CA VAL A 69 4.79 -1.56 6.34
C VAL A 69 4.83 -2.32 7.66
N GLU A 70 4.55 -1.62 8.73
CA GLU A 70 4.36 -2.18 10.07
C GLU A 70 2.90 -1.97 10.47
N VAL A 71 2.31 -2.96 11.16
CA VAL A 71 0.99 -2.83 11.75
C VAL A 71 1.11 -2.89 13.25
N GLU A 72 0.68 -1.84 13.94
CA GLU A 72 0.70 -1.82 15.41
C GLU A 72 -0.19 -2.94 15.97
N GLY A 73 0.40 -3.78 16.83
CA GLY A 73 -0.26 -4.97 17.37
C GLY A 73 -0.25 -6.18 16.42
N GLY A 74 0.40 -6.09 15.26
CA GLY A 74 0.54 -7.16 14.28
C GLY A 74 -0.63 -7.27 13.30
N LEU A 75 -0.57 -8.30 12.44
CA LEU A 75 -1.60 -8.56 11.43
C LEU A 75 -2.77 -9.39 11.97
N GLU A 76 -2.64 -9.94 13.17
CA GLU A 76 -3.69 -10.72 13.81
C GLU A 76 -4.80 -9.78 14.29
N ASN A 77 -6.05 -10.07 13.92
CA ASN A 77 -7.24 -9.29 14.32
C ASN A 77 -7.27 -7.84 13.81
N LEU A 78 -6.90 -7.61 12.54
CA LEU A 78 -7.03 -6.29 11.89
C LEU A 78 -8.43 -5.67 12.09
N SER A 79 -8.46 -4.51 12.74
CA SER A 79 -9.66 -3.73 12.99
C SER A 79 -9.63 -2.41 12.20
N SER A 80 -10.74 -1.68 12.21
CA SER A 80 -10.81 -0.36 11.58
C SER A 80 -9.83 0.66 12.20
N THR A 81 -9.48 0.48 13.47
CA THR A 81 -8.58 1.35 14.24
C THR A 81 -7.12 0.89 14.21
N SER A 82 -6.80 -0.26 13.62
CA SER A 82 -5.42 -0.73 13.49
C SER A 82 -4.58 0.29 12.72
N THR A 83 -3.49 0.73 13.33
CA THR A 83 -2.52 1.68 12.75
C THR A 83 -1.55 0.93 11.84
N ILE A 84 -1.33 1.48 10.65
CA ILE A 84 -0.33 1.01 9.69
C ILE A 84 0.70 2.11 9.49
N ILE A 85 1.98 1.74 9.53
CA ILE A 85 3.13 2.65 9.50
C ILE A 85 4.01 2.26 8.33
N LEU A 86 4.41 3.23 7.52
CA LEU A 86 5.36 3.06 6.44
C LEU A 86 6.78 3.05 7.01
N THR A 87 7.59 2.08 6.58
CA THR A 87 9.00 1.99 6.99
C THR A 87 9.77 3.28 6.72
N GLN A 88 10.67 3.66 7.63
CA GLN A 88 11.56 4.81 7.48
C GLN A 88 12.91 4.45 6.84
N ASP A 89 13.06 3.21 6.37
CA ASP A 89 14.29 2.76 5.70
C ASP A 89 14.68 3.72 4.55
N PRO A 90 15.90 4.30 4.56
CA PRO A 90 16.31 5.30 3.57
C PRO A 90 16.30 4.78 2.12
N LYS A 91 16.59 3.49 1.91
CA LYS A 91 16.61 2.87 0.57
C LYS A 91 15.20 2.80 0.02
N PHE A 92 14.24 2.35 0.84
CA PHE A 92 12.84 2.30 0.45
C PHE A 92 12.24 3.68 0.25
N GLN A 93 12.54 4.64 1.14
CA GLN A 93 12.09 6.03 0.99
C GLN A 93 12.61 6.68 -0.31
N LYS A 94 13.86 6.40 -0.69
CA LYS A 94 14.42 6.85 -1.97
C LYS A 94 13.72 6.18 -3.16
N PHE A 95 13.42 4.89 -3.07
CA PHE A 95 12.66 4.15 -4.09
C PHE A 95 11.27 4.75 -4.31
N LEU A 96 10.52 5.00 -3.25
CA LEU A 96 9.19 5.61 -3.35
C LEU A 96 9.24 6.97 -4.04
N LYS A 97 10.15 7.86 -3.61
CA LYS A 97 10.32 9.19 -4.21
C LYS A 97 10.66 9.13 -5.70
N LYS A 98 11.52 8.19 -6.11
CA LYS A 98 11.91 7.99 -7.52
C LYS A 98 10.71 7.59 -8.38
N ASN A 99 9.86 6.70 -7.88
CA ASN A 99 8.78 6.09 -8.66
C ASN A 99 7.45 6.85 -8.57
N LEU A 100 7.28 7.72 -7.56
CA LEU A 100 6.03 8.42 -7.24
C LEU A 100 5.37 9.09 -8.46
N LYS A 101 6.15 9.87 -9.22
CA LYS A 101 5.61 10.61 -10.38
C LYS A 101 5.09 9.65 -11.45
N SER A 102 5.84 8.58 -11.74
CA SER A 102 5.46 7.58 -12.75
C SER A 102 4.19 6.86 -12.33
N VAL A 103 4.14 6.37 -11.08
CA VAL A 103 3.00 5.66 -10.52
C VAL A 103 1.72 6.51 -10.62
N VAL A 104 1.78 7.76 -10.12
CA VAL A 104 0.62 8.66 -10.14
C VAL A 104 0.19 8.99 -11.58
N SER A 105 1.13 9.15 -12.51
CA SER A 105 0.82 9.36 -13.91
C SER A 105 0.08 8.16 -14.50
N THR A 106 0.56 6.94 -14.28
CA THR A 106 -0.06 5.70 -14.76
C THR A 106 -1.48 5.54 -14.22
N PHE A 107 -1.71 5.82 -12.94
CA PHE A 107 -3.06 5.79 -12.35
C PHE A 107 -4.02 6.78 -13.02
N LYS A 108 -3.55 8.00 -13.29
CA LYS A 108 -4.38 9.03 -13.96
C LYS A 108 -4.73 8.62 -15.38
N THR A 109 -3.81 8.00 -16.12
CA THR A 109 -4.05 7.54 -17.50
C THR A 109 -4.99 6.35 -17.55
N ARG A 110 -4.98 5.46 -16.55
CA ARG A 110 -5.92 4.33 -16.46
C ARG A 110 -7.39 4.76 -16.29
N ARG A 111 -7.65 6.05 -16.00
CA ARG A 111 -9.00 6.60 -15.79
C ARG A 111 -9.80 6.89 -17.06
N THR A 112 -9.31 6.49 -18.23
CA THR A 112 -10.05 6.64 -19.49
C THR A 112 -9.82 5.42 -20.37
N SER A 113 -10.72 4.44 -20.27
CA SER A 113 -11.16 3.53 -21.32
C SER A 113 -12.43 2.83 -20.84
#